data_AF-A0A534EPF9-F1
#
_entry.id   AF-A0A534EPF9-F1
#
_cell.length_a   1.000
_cell.length_b   1.000
_cell.length_c   1.000
_cell.angle_alpha   90.00
_cell.angle_beta   90.00
_cell.angle_gamma   90.00
#
_symmetry.space_group_name_H-M   'P 1'
#
loop_
_entity.id
_entity.type
_entity.pdbx_description
1 polymer ?
#
loop_
_entity_poly.entity_id
_entity_poly.type
_entity_poly.pdbx_seq_one_letter_code
_entity_poly.pdbx_strand_id
1 'polypeptide(L)'
;MRRSTLCLLLGLLGAAPPGQAAGFDFASLQSLLSHQDIGSVEKLIAALPAAQRNRYALVFESRSLQGASPENPRVILYGPDARFIVTFSGSPAQRGFRVVETMEFDDDSKEFRLRELLFPERAAGPDKVVVSEVNPQRCTRCHGAPPRPVWDTFPLWPGAYGERYRATLSARERAGLAAFLALQPKHPRYGELLDVKRFADPQTFRSSALTQYAGIPEEPPNAELSVYLGRLQSQSIARQLVRQPAFELYRYALLGLADTACGRLADFYPDALWRTQRHGLERFARDTAATNARQAQLKAARAASGGGAAVAADGGTSDNSLMQLRFVAESALGIATQNWTLALEKGTYDFTMPSLPAQPLRETLLAEVAARDAAVRDLSLYRTSSDGDRYCSYLKRRSRAALTPAEDGAQGVIAPDPTSPLARAGAAPAIGALANAPAAASITRPAALQLCVNCHETGVAPQVPFSSPAQLMQQLRVRPSAHGTLIDEIRFRLSAAAGAQHMPLGLNLSDADRESLEAYFAALAASSN
;
A
#
# COMPACT_ATOMS: atom_id res chain seq x y z
N MET A 1 12.72 75.07 -15.47
CA MET A 1 13.29 73.98 -14.66
C MET A 1 12.23 73.45 -13.71
N ARG A 2 11.60 72.31 -14.03
CA ARG A 2 10.70 71.57 -13.12
C ARG A 2 11.10 70.10 -13.21
N ARG A 3 11.55 69.53 -12.08
CA ARG A 3 11.91 68.12 -11.94
C ARG A 3 10.63 67.36 -11.57
N SER A 4 10.19 66.46 -12.44
CA SER A 4 9.13 65.49 -12.13
C SER A 4 9.74 64.27 -11.46
N THR A 5 9.33 64.02 -10.22
CA THR A 5 9.69 62.83 -9.43
C THR A 5 8.77 61.69 -9.85
N LEU A 6 9.35 60.62 -10.40
CA LEU A 6 8.65 59.39 -10.76
C LEU A 6 8.60 58.48 -9.52
N CYS A 7 7.44 58.30 -8.90
CA CYS A 7 7.24 57.30 -7.85
C CYS A 7 7.00 55.92 -8.46
N LEU A 8 7.99 55.04 -8.38
CA LEU A 8 7.82 53.60 -8.60
C LEU A 8 7.11 52.98 -7.38
N LEU A 9 5.86 52.56 -7.57
CA LEU A 9 5.18 51.63 -6.68
C LEU A 9 5.65 50.21 -7.01
N LEU A 10 6.58 49.66 -6.20
CA LEU A 10 6.85 48.23 -6.19
C LEU A 10 5.64 47.50 -5.59
N GLY A 11 4.85 46.86 -6.44
CA GLY A 11 3.87 45.87 -6.02
C GLY A 11 4.59 44.63 -5.50
N LEU A 12 4.55 44.43 -4.18
CA LEU A 12 4.88 43.15 -3.55
C LEU A 12 3.77 42.15 -3.91
N LEU A 13 3.88 41.52 -5.09
CA LEU A 13 3.21 40.26 -5.36
C LEU A 13 3.86 39.21 -4.47
N GLY A 14 3.22 38.94 -3.32
CA GLY A 14 3.54 37.77 -2.52
C GLY A 14 3.42 36.53 -3.40
N ALA A 15 4.55 35.87 -3.65
CA ALA A 15 4.55 34.55 -4.24
C ALA A 15 3.75 33.64 -3.31
N ALA A 16 2.58 33.18 -3.77
CA ALA A 16 1.92 32.06 -3.14
C ALA A 16 2.94 30.90 -3.05
N PRO A 17 2.98 30.14 -1.94
CA PRO A 17 3.74 28.89 -1.91
C PRO A 17 3.31 28.05 -3.12
N PRO A 18 4.18 27.21 -3.71
CA PRO A 18 3.83 26.39 -4.86
C PRO A 18 2.60 25.56 -4.51
N GLY A 19 1.44 26.06 -4.95
CA GLY A 19 0.17 25.43 -4.74
C GLY A 19 0.22 24.13 -5.49
N GLN A 20 -0.02 23.02 -4.78
CA GLN A 20 -0.57 21.84 -5.43
C GLN A 20 -1.72 22.36 -6.31
N ALA A 21 -1.61 22.21 -7.62
CA ALA A 21 -2.70 22.54 -8.52
C ALA A 21 -3.95 21.89 -7.93
N ALA A 22 -4.97 22.69 -7.60
CA ALA A 22 -6.15 22.19 -6.92
C ALA A 22 -6.68 20.98 -7.71
N GLY A 23 -6.62 19.80 -7.09
CA GLY A 23 -7.09 18.57 -7.71
C GLY A 23 -8.57 18.65 -8.02
N PHE A 24 -9.04 17.88 -9.01
CA PHE A 24 -10.47 17.77 -9.27
C PHE A 24 -11.13 16.96 -8.14
N ASP A 25 -12.09 17.55 -7.44
CA ASP A 25 -12.76 17.00 -6.26
C ASP A 25 -14.30 17.00 -6.42
N PHE A 26 -15.02 16.63 -5.37
CA PHE A 26 -16.49 16.59 -5.44
C PHE A 26 -17.11 17.98 -5.58
N ALA A 27 -16.52 19.00 -4.96
CA ALA A 27 -16.99 20.38 -5.09
C ALA A 27 -16.86 20.89 -6.54
N SER A 28 -15.74 20.56 -7.20
CA SER A 28 -15.50 20.83 -8.62
C SER A 28 -16.51 20.11 -9.51
N LEU A 29 -16.82 18.84 -9.21
CA LEU A 29 -17.88 18.09 -9.89
C LEU A 29 -19.26 18.76 -9.72
N GLN A 30 -19.62 19.17 -8.51
CA GLN A 30 -20.90 19.86 -8.25
C GLN A 30 -21.00 21.18 -9.02
N SER A 31 -19.91 21.96 -9.06
CA SER A 31 -19.82 23.19 -9.85
C SER A 31 -20.08 22.90 -11.34
N LEU A 32 -19.43 21.86 -11.88
CA LEU A 32 -19.59 21.41 -13.25
C LEU A 32 -21.03 21.01 -13.58
N LEU A 33 -21.70 20.26 -12.70
CA LEU A 33 -23.12 19.91 -12.85
C LEU A 33 -24.03 21.14 -12.83
N SER A 34 -23.72 22.14 -11.99
CA SER A 34 -24.54 23.34 -11.84
C SER A 34 -24.39 24.34 -12.99
N HIS A 35 -23.21 24.38 -13.64
CA HIS A 35 -22.89 25.38 -14.66
C HIS A 35 -23.09 24.92 -16.10
N GLN A 36 -23.09 23.61 -16.39
CA GLN A 36 -23.03 23.10 -17.78
C GLN A 36 -24.27 22.33 -18.27
N ASP A 37 -25.42 22.43 -17.60
CA ASP A 37 -26.65 21.69 -17.98
C ASP A 37 -26.38 20.19 -18.31
N ILE A 38 -25.70 19.53 -17.37
CA ILE A 38 -25.28 18.14 -17.49
C ILE A 38 -26.41 17.24 -16.99
N GLY A 39 -27.28 16.88 -17.93
CA GLY A 39 -28.44 16.01 -17.68
C GLY A 39 -28.23 14.52 -17.98
N SER A 40 -27.02 14.07 -18.33
CA SER A 40 -26.75 12.64 -18.57
C SER A 40 -25.32 12.24 -18.22
N VAL A 41 -25.12 10.94 -18.02
CA VAL A 41 -23.80 10.36 -17.70
C VAL A 41 -22.81 10.61 -18.84
N GLU A 42 -23.25 10.53 -20.09
CA GLU A 42 -22.41 10.80 -21.28
C GLU A 42 -21.88 12.24 -21.27
N LYS A 43 -22.77 13.22 -21.04
CA LYS A 43 -22.39 14.63 -20.91
C LYS A 43 -21.43 14.84 -19.73
N LEU A 44 -21.68 14.16 -18.61
CA LEU A 44 -20.80 14.25 -17.45
C LEU A 44 -19.40 13.75 -17.80
N ILE A 45 -19.28 12.54 -18.38
CA ILE A 45 -17.98 11.97 -18.73
C ILE A 45 -17.25 12.90 -19.69
N ALA A 46 -17.89 13.39 -20.75
CA ALA A 46 -17.29 14.31 -21.72
C ALA A 46 -16.73 15.59 -21.05
N ALA A 47 -17.41 16.09 -20.02
CA ALA A 47 -17.03 17.29 -19.27
C ALA A 47 -15.93 17.05 -18.23
N LEU A 48 -15.64 15.80 -17.85
CA LEU A 48 -14.58 15.51 -16.88
C LEU A 48 -13.20 15.97 -17.40
N PRO A 49 -12.30 16.42 -16.49
CA PRO A 49 -10.94 16.81 -16.87
C PRO A 49 -10.20 15.67 -17.60
N ALA A 50 -9.34 16.04 -18.54
CA ALA A 50 -8.55 15.06 -19.30
C ALA A 50 -7.72 14.12 -18.39
N ALA A 51 -7.20 14.64 -17.28
CA ALA A 51 -6.45 13.87 -16.28
C ALA A 51 -7.29 12.81 -15.55
N GLN A 52 -8.62 12.94 -15.54
CA GLN A 52 -9.54 11.91 -15.04
C GLN A 52 -9.85 10.89 -16.13
N ARG A 53 -9.94 11.34 -17.39
CA ARG A 53 -10.37 10.52 -18.53
C ARG A 53 -9.28 9.65 -19.15
N ASN A 54 -8.00 9.90 -18.84
CA ASN A 54 -6.86 9.15 -19.38
C ASN A 54 -6.32 8.06 -18.43
N ARG A 55 -6.87 7.96 -17.21
CA ARG A 55 -6.42 7.02 -16.18
C ARG A 55 -7.62 6.26 -15.66
N TYR A 56 -7.67 4.97 -16.00
CA TYR A 56 -8.78 4.13 -15.60
C TYR A 56 -8.45 2.66 -15.58
N ALA A 57 -9.17 1.93 -14.75
CA ALA A 57 -9.24 0.47 -14.76
C ALA A 57 -10.57 0.01 -15.36
N LEU A 58 -10.55 -1.13 -16.05
CA LEU A 58 -11.71 -1.71 -16.71
C LEU A 58 -12.09 -3.03 -16.02
N VAL A 59 -13.32 -3.09 -15.52
CA VAL A 59 -13.85 -4.24 -14.77
C VAL A 59 -14.94 -4.92 -15.61
N PHE A 60 -14.66 -6.09 -16.15
CA PHE A 60 -15.61 -6.87 -16.96
C PHE A 60 -16.56 -7.74 -16.14
N GLU A 61 -16.22 -8.06 -14.89
CA GLU A 61 -17.06 -8.84 -13.99
C GLU A 61 -17.18 -8.12 -12.63
N SER A 62 -18.14 -7.21 -12.54
CA SER A 62 -18.29 -6.33 -11.38
C SER A 62 -19.20 -6.92 -10.30
N ARG A 63 -18.71 -6.88 -9.04
CA ARG A 63 -19.50 -7.17 -7.82
C ARG A 63 -20.05 -5.90 -7.14
N SER A 64 -20.02 -4.76 -7.84
CA SER A 64 -20.53 -3.48 -7.34
C SER A 64 -22.04 -3.32 -7.58
N LEU A 65 -22.59 -2.15 -7.23
CA LEU A 65 -23.97 -1.80 -7.60
C LEU A 65 -24.12 -1.55 -9.10
N GLN A 66 -23.03 -1.33 -9.84
CA GLN A 66 -23.02 -1.26 -11.30
C GLN A 66 -22.72 -2.63 -11.94
N GLY A 67 -23.45 -2.94 -13.02
CA GLY A 67 -23.21 -4.12 -13.84
C GLY A 67 -22.02 -3.93 -14.79
N ALA A 68 -21.49 -5.06 -15.25
CA ALA A 68 -20.42 -5.12 -16.25
C ALA A 68 -20.57 -6.39 -17.11
N SER A 69 -20.01 -6.35 -18.31
CA SER A 69 -19.75 -7.51 -19.17
C SER A 69 -18.39 -7.36 -19.83
N PRO A 70 -17.84 -8.42 -20.47
CA PRO A 70 -16.59 -8.31 -21.23
C PRO A 70 -16.58 -7.14 -22.23
N GLU A 71 -17.56 -7.08 -23.11
CA GLU A 71 -17.63 -6.03 -24.14
C GLU A 71 -18.15 -4.68 -23.62
N ASN A 72 -18.79 -4.64 -22.45
CA ASN A 72 -19.24 -3.42 -21.77
C ASN A 72 -18.71 -3.38 -20.32
N PRO A 73 -17.42 -3.15 -20.09
CA PRO A 73 -16.86 -3.13 -18.74
C PRO A 73 -17.36 -1.93 -17.92
N ARG A 74 -17.43 -2.09 -16.60
CA ARG A 74 -17.47 -0.96 -15.67
C ARG A 74 -16.13 -0.25 -15.72
N VAL A 75 -16.17 1.08 -15.81
CA VAL A 75 -14.96 1.92 -15.87
C VAL A 75 -14.78 2.58 -14.52
N ILE A 76 -13.56 2.53 -13.99
CA ILE A 76 -13.14 3.24 -12.78
C ILE A 76 -12.13 4.29 -13.22
N LEU A 77 -12.59 5.51 -13.41
CA LEU A 77 -11.73 6.67 -13.70
C LEU A 77 -11.08 7.16 -12.41
N TYR A 78 -9.77 7.37 -12.43
CA TYR A 78 -9.02 7.91 -11.29
C TYR A 78 -8.13 9.07 -11.74
N GLY A 79 -8.08 10.13 -10.94
CA GLY A 79 -7.12 11.22 -11.15
C GLY A 79 -5.67 10.76 -10.93
N PRO A 80 -4.68 11.67 -11.09
CA PRO A 80 -3.25 11.33 -11.02
C PRO A 80 -2.77 10.75 -9.67
N ASP A 81 -3.58 10.87 -8.63
CA ASP A 81 -3.31 10.38 -7.27
C ASP A 81 -4.49 9.59 -6.67
N ALA A 82 -5.50 9.27 -7.48
CA ALA A 82 -6.74 8.60 -7.08
C ALA A 82 -7.52 9.27 -5.92
N ARG A 83 -7.27 10.55 -5.62
CA ARG A 83 -8.03 11.30 -4.60
C ARG A 83 -9.49 11.46 -4.95
N PHE A 84 -9.78 11.52 -6.25
CA PHE A 84 -11.14 11.54 -6.76
C PHE A 84 -11.31 10.45 -7.80
N ILE A 85 -12.30 9.61 -7.57
CA ILE A 85 -12.66 8.47 -8.42
C ILE A 85 -14.09 8.64 -8.88
N VAL A 86 -14.32 8.35 -10.16
CA VAL A 86 -15.63 8.36 -10.81
C VAL A 86 -15.82 7.01 -11.49
N THR A 87 -16.95 6.34 -11.24
CA THR A 87 -17.24 5.05 -11.86
C THR A 87 -18.59 5.01 -12.56
N PHE A 88 -18.64 4.34 -13.71
CA PHE A 88 -19.83 4.19 -14.53
C PHE A 88 -19.82 2.87 -15.32
N SER A 89 -20.99 2.41 -15.76
CA SER A 89 -21.17 1.27 -16.66
C SER A 89 -21.47 1.73 -18.11
N GLY A 90 -21.24 0.86 -19.10
CA GLY A 90 -21.36 1.24 -20.52
C GLY A 90 -22.72 0.99 -21.14
N SER A 91 -23.43 -0.07 -20.75
CA SER A 91 -24.59 -0.54 -21.48
C SER A 91 -25.91 -0.22 -20.78
N PRO A 92 -26.95 0.24 -21.51
CA PRO A 92 -28.31 0.44 -20.96
C PRO A 92 -28.91 -0.81 -20.31
N ALA A 93 -28.49 -2.01 -20.73
CA ALA A 93 -28.94 -3.27 -20.15
C ALA A 93 -28.31 -3.57 -18.78
N GLN A 94 -27.29 -2.81 -18.37
CA GLN A 94 -26.58 -3.03 -17.12
C GLN A 94 -27.26 -2.30 -15.96
N ARG A 95 -27.34 -3.00 -14.82
CA ARG A 95 -27.70 -2.40 -13.54
C ARG A 95 -26.83 -1.15 -13.30
N GLY A 96 -27.45 -0.08 -12.80
CA GLY A 96 -26.74 1.16 -12.48
C GLY A 96 -26.34 2.00 -13.69
N PHE A 97 -26.84 1.73 -14.90
CA PHE A 97 -26.53 2.52 -16.10
C PHE A 97 -26.76 4.02 -15.93
N ARG A 98 -27.76 4.44 -15.15
CA ARG A 98 -28.05 5.86 -14.90
C ARG A 98 -27.32 6.45 -13.68
N VAL A 99 -26.47 5.66 -13.03
CA VAL A 99 -25.81 6.04 -11.79
C VAL A 99 -24.32 6.22 -12.05
N VAL A 100 -23.77 7.30 -11.50
CA VAL A 100 -22.33 7.48 -11.35
C VAL A 100 -22.00 7.38 -9.86
N GLU A 101 -21.02 6.54 -9.51
CA GLU A 101 -20.52 6.46 -8.14
C GLU A 101 -19.23 7.27 -8.04
N THR A 102 -19.06 8.02 -6.95
CA THR A 102 -17.84 8.78 -6.68
C THR A 102 -17.23 8.38 -5.34
N MET A 103 -15.89 8.36 -5.30
CA MET A 103 -15.12 8.25 -4.06
C MET A 103 -14.11 9.39 -4.01
N GLU A 104 -14.15 10.16 -2.94
CA GLU A 104 -13.28 11.29 -2.65
C GLU A 104 -12.47 11.00 -1.39
N PHE A 105 -11.18 11.29 -1.39
CA PHE A 105 -10.37 11.31 -0.19
C PHE A 105 -10.23 12.74 0.31
N ASP A 106 -10.78 13.03 1.48
CA ASP A 106 -10.74 14.35 2.10
C ASP A 106 -9.40 14.54 2.82
N ASP A 107 -8.61 15.51 2.36
CA ASP A 107 -7.27 15.75 2.91
C ASP A 107 -7.26 16.26 4.35
N ASP A 108 -8.29 16.96 4.80
CA ASP A 108 -8.30 17.51 6.15
C ASP A 108 -8.60 16.44 7.19
N SER A 109 -9.64 15.66 6.94
CA SER A 109 -10.06 14.58 7.84
C SER A 109 -9.26 13.30 7.64
N LYS A 110 -8.59 13.12 6.48
CA LYS A 110 -7.96 11.87 5.99
C LYS A 110 -8.95 10.71 5.88
N GLU A 111 -10.17 10.99 5.45
CA GLU A 111 -11.27 10.02 5.35
C GLU A 111 -11.80 9.93 3.92
N PHE A 112 -12.33 8.76 3.56
CA PHE A 112 -13.01 8.57 2.29
C PHE A 112 -14.48 8.98 2.39
N ARG A 113 -14.97 9.63 1.34
CA ARG A 113 -16.36 10.08 1.16
C ARG A 113 -16.93 9.46 -0.10
N LEU A 114 -18.00 8.70 0.06
CA LEU A 114 -18.70 8.01 -1.01
C LEU A 114 -20.00 8.73 -1.32
N ARG A 115 -20.29 8.93 -2.61
CA ARG A 115 -21.57 9.51 -3.06
C ARG A 115 -21.99 8.85 -4.37
N GLU A 116 -23.26 8.98 -4.68
CA GLU A 116 -23.81 8.59 -5.97
C GLU A 116 -24.57 9.75 -6.60
N LEU A 117 -24.53 9.77 -7.93
CA LEU A 117 -25.26 10.70 -8.77
C LEU A 117 -26.23 9.90 -9.64
N LEU A 118 -27.52 10.10 -9.42
CA LEU A 118 -28.57 9.51 -10.22
C LEU A 118 -29.02 10.50 -11.29
N PHE A 119 -28.82 10.12 -12.55
CA PHE A 119 -29.31 10.88 -13.69
C PHE A 119 -30.76 10.48 -14.00
N PRO A 120 -31.68 11.43 -14.22
CA PRO A 120 -33.06 11.13 -14.57
C PRO A 120 -33.20 10.56 -15.98
N GLU A 121 -34.36 9.96 -16.25
CA GLU A 121 -34.68 9.52 -17.60
C GLU A 121 -35.09 10.73 -18.44
N ARG A 122 -34.56 10.87 -19.65
CA ARG A 122 -34.90 12.01 -20.54
C ARG A 122 -36.42 12.14 -20.80
N ALA A 123 -37.17 11.04 -20.71
CA ALA A 123 -38.61 11.03 -20.90
C ALA A 123 -39.42 11.57 -19.68
N ALA A 124 -38.78 11.77 -18.52
CA ALA A 124 -39.46 12.15 -17.27
C ALA A 124 -39.56 13.67 -17.02
N GLY A 125 -39.03 14.51 -17.92
CA GLY A 125 -39.04 15.98 -17.77
C GLY A 125 -37.71 16.56 -17.26
N PRO A 126 -37.68 17.85 -16.85
CA PRO A 126 -36.46 18.59 -16.49
C PRO A 126 -35.96 18.26 -15.07
N ASP A 127 -35.89 16.97 -14.74
CA ASP A 127 -35.37 16.56 -13.44
C ASP A 127 -33.86 16.85 -13.37
N LYS A 128 -33.44 17.41 -12.23
CA LYS A 128 -32.02 17.65 -11.96
C LYS A 128 -31.35 16.35 -11.52
N VAL A 129 -30.03 16.26 -11.72
CA VAL A 129 -29.22 15.16 -11.20
C VAL A 129 -29.40 15.07 -9.67
N VAL A 130 -29.75 13.89 -9.17
CA VAL A 130 -29.94 13.66 -7.74
C VAL A 130 -28.63 13.17 -7.14
N VAL A 131 -28.11 13.91 -6.17
CA VAL A 131 -26.88 13.58 -5.44
C VAL A 131 -27.26 12.96 -4.09
N SER A 132 -26.66 11.83 -3.75
CA SER A 132 -26.88 11.20 -2.43
C SER A 132 -26.28 12.02 -1.29
N GLU A 133 -26.71 11.70 -0.07
CA GLU A 133 -25.96 12.00 1.13
C GLU A 133 -24.54 11.41 1.08
N VAL A 134 -23.65 11.90 1.95
CA VAL A 134 -22.30 11.36 2.09
C VAL A 134 -22.36 10.01 2.78
N ASN A 135 -21.64 9.03 2.24
CA ASN A 135 -21.54 7.66 2.76
C ASN A 135 -22.91 6.97 2.94
N PRO A 136 -23.74 6.92 1.89
CA PRO A 136 -25.06 6.31 1.99
C PRO A 136 -24.92 4.81 2.34
N GLN A 137 -25.90 4.25 3.05
CA GLN A 137 -25.82 2.87 3.57
C GLN A 137 -25.50 1.83 2.49
N ARG A 138 -26.00 2.03 1.27
CA ARG A 138 -25.73 1.13 0.13
C ARG A 138 -24.25 1.05 -0.24
N CYS A 139 -23.48 2.13 -0.05
CA CYS A 139 -22.04 2.15 -0.26
C CYS A 139 -21.30 1.58 0.96
N THR A 140 -21.64 2.02 2.18
CA THR A 140 -20.94 1.58 3.41
C THR A 140 -21.17 0.11 3.75
N ARG A 141 -22.22 -0.53 3.20
CA ARG A 141 -22.39 -1.98 3.25
C ARG A 141 -21.17 -2.74 2.71
N CYS A 142 -20.49 -2.24 1.68
CA CYS A 142 -19.28 -2.86 1.14
C CYS A 142 -18.02 -2.16 1.65
N HIS A 143 -18.02 -0.84 1.69
CA HIS A 143 -16.85 -0.03 2.02
C HIS A 143 -16.59 0.11 3.53
N GLY A 144 -17.52 -0.31 4.39
CA GLY A 144 -17.37 -0.26 5.85
C GLY A 144 -17.64 1.11 6.46
N ALA A 145 -17.40 1.18 7.77
CA ALA A 145 -17.44 2.39 8.59
C ALA A 145 -16.22 2.36 9.55
N PRO A 146 -15.26 3.29 9.44
CA PRO A 146 -15.18 4.34 8.41
C PRO A 146 -15.05 3.74 6.99
N PRO A 147 -15.50 4.47 5.94
CA PRO A 147 -15.38 4.00 4.57
C PRO A 147 -13.91 3.81 4.16
N ARG A 148 -13.66 2.75 3.39
CA ARG A 148 -12.37 2.46 2.77
C ARG A 148 -12.53 2.11 1.30
N PRO A 149 -11.49 2.28 0.46
CA PRO A 149 -11.46 1.72 -0.89
C PRO A 149 -11.59 0.19 -0.88
N VAL A 150 -12.28 -0.32 -1.91
CA VAL A 150 -12.45 -1.75 -2.16
C VAL A 150 -12.02 -2.00 -3.60
N TRP A 151 -10.82 -2.56 -3.77
CA TRP A 151 -10.22 -2.80 -5.08
C TRP A 151 -9.71 -4.24 -5.26
N ASP A 152 -9.71 -5.03 -4.18
CA ASP A 152 -8.93 -6.26 -4.04
C ASP A 152 -7.43 -5.96 -3.84
N THR A 153 -6.65 -6.99 -3.51
CA THR A 153 -5.23 -6.88 -3.12
C THR A 153 -4.27 -7.39 -4.21
N PHE A 154 -2.98 -7.19 -4.06
CA PHE A 154 -1.99 -7.77 -4.98
C PHE A 154 -1.93 -9.33 -4.84
N PRO A 155 -1.47 -10.11 -5.84
CA PRO A 155 -1.22 -9.79 -7.24
C PRO A 155 -2.43 -10.00 -8.15
N LEU A 156 -3.65 -10.18 -7.62
CA LEU A 156 -4.83 -10.51 -8.42
C LEU A 156 -5.98 -9.51 -8.22
N TRP A 157 -6.64 -9.16 -9.31
CA TRP A 157 -7.85 -8.33 -9.35
C TRP A 157 -8.94 -9.06 -10.16
N PRO A 158 -9.52 -10.15 -9.63
CA PRO A 158 -10.46 -10.98 -10.40
C PRO A 158 -11.60 -10.16 -11.01
N GLY A 159 -11.84 -10.33 -12.30
CA GLY A 159 -12.89 -9.61 -13.03
C GLY A 159 -12.47 -8.24 -13.61
N ALA A 160 -11.23 -7.81 -13.41
CA ALA A 160 -10.63 -6.66 -14.10
C ALA A 160 -9.78 -7.12 -15.29
N TYR A 161 -9.71 -6.34 -16.37
CA TYR A 161 -8.73 -6.63 -17.43
C TYR A 161 -7.32 -6.50 -16.90
N GLY A 162 -6.49 -7.52 -17.12
CA GLY A 162 -5.20 -7.66 -16.44
C GLY A 162 -5.38 -8.19 -15.01
N GLU A 163 -6.30 -9.14 -14.83
CA GLU A 163 -6.67 -9.64 -13.49
C GLU A 163 -5.50 -10.27 -12.73
N ARG A 164 -4.40 -10.57 -13.41
CA ARG A 164 -3.18 -11.16 -12.83
C ARG A 164 -2.01 -10.24 -13.14
N TYR A 165 -1.29 -9.84 -12.09
CA TYR A 165 -0.17 -8.92 -12.20
C TYR A 165 0.92 -9.44 -13.15
N ARG A 166 1.34 -8.60 -14.10
CA ARG A 166 2.43 -8.88 -15.06
C ARG A 166 2.27 -10.20 -15.83
N ALA A 167 1.05 -10.69 -15.98
CA ALA A 167 0.73 -11.91 -16.71
C ALA A 167 0.10 -11.61 -18.07
N THR A 168 0.11 -12.62 -18.94
CA THR A 168 -0.68 -12.55 -20.17
C THR A 168 -2.17 -12.59 -19.85
N LEU A 169 -2.94 -11.78 -20.58
CA LEU A 169 -4.40 -11.84 -20.56
C LEU A 169 -4.88 -13.24 -20.96
N SER A 170 -5.86 -13.76 -20.22
CA SER A 170 -6.58 -14.99 -20.54
C SER A 170 -7.31 -14.88 -21.88
N ALA A 171 -7.77 -16.01 -22.43
CA ALA A 171 -8.54 -16.00 -23.67
C ALA A 171 -9.83 -15.16 -23.55
N ARG A 172 -10.51 -15.26 -22.40
CA ARG A 172 -11.71 -14.47 -22.08
C ARG A 172 -11.40 -12.98 -22.04
N GLU A 173 -10.32 -12.59 -21.36
CA GLU A 173 -9.88 -11.20 -21.30
C GLU A 173 -9.52 -10.67 -22.70
N ARG A 174 -8.74 -11.40 -23.49
CA ARG A 174 -8.37 -10.95 -24.84
C ARG A 174 -9.58 -10.74 -25.75
N ALA A 175 -10.52 -11.69 -25.74
CA ALA A 175 -11.72 -11.60 -26.56
C ALA A 175 -12.61 -10.41 -26.16
N GLY A 176 -12.86 -10.24 -24.85
CA GLY A 176 -13.65 -9.13 -24.34
C GLY A 176 -12.98 -7.77 -24.56
N LEU A 177 -11.67 -7.68 -24.34
CA LEU A 177 -10.94 -6.43 -24.53
C LEU A 177 -10.92 -6.03 -26.01
N ALA A 178 -10.75 -6.99 -26.92
CA ALA A 178 -10.86 -6.73 -28.36
C ALA A 178 -12.25 -6.21 -28.74
N ALA A 179 -13.32 -6.79 -28.18
CA ALA A 179 -14.69 -6.33 -28.42
C ALA A 179 -14.93 -4.91 -27.86
N PHE A 180 -14.45 -4.64 -26.64
CA PHE A 180 -14.48 -3.30 -26.05
C PHE A 180 -13.75 -2.28 -26.92
N LEU A 181 -12.52 -2.58 -27.37
CA LEU A 181 -11.72 -1.68 -28.22
C LEU A 181 -12.39 -1.41 -29.57
N ALA A 182 -13.09 -2.40 -30.14
CA ALA A 182 -13.84 -2.21 -31.39
C ALA A 182 -15.09 -1.33 -31.20
N LEU A 183 -15.74 -1.42 -30.03
CA LEU A 183 -16.93 -0.64 -29.68
C LEU A 183 -16.59 0.79 -29.27
N GLN A 184 -15.48 0.98 -28.56
CA GLN A 184 -15.13 2.22 -27.85
C GLN A 184 -15.25 3.49 -28.71
N PRO A 185 -14.73 3.57 -29.95
CA PRO A 185 -14.71 4.82 -30.73
C PRO A 185 -16.11 5.36 -31.08
N LYS A 186 -17.13 4.49 -31.08
CA LYS A 186 -18.51 4.83 -31.46
C LYS A 186 -19.45 4.87 -30.26
N HIS A 187 -18.96 4.50 -29.08
CA HIS A 187 -19.80 4.34 -27.90
C HIS A 187 -20.04 5.68 -27.20
N PRO A 188 -21.29 6.06 -26.85
CA PRO A 188 -21.60 7.38 -26.27
C PRO A 188 -20.84 7.74 -24.98
N ARG A 189 -20.53 6.73 -24.17
CA ARG A 189 -19.70 6.88 -22.94
C ARG A 189 -18.22 6.61 -23.19
N TYR A 190 -17.88 5.43 -23.68
CA TYR A 190 -16.49 5.03 -23.84
C TYR A 190 -15.72 5.86 -24.87
N GLY A 191 -16.38 6.45 -25.87
CA GLY A 191 -15.75 7.34 -26.85
C GLY A 191 -15.09 8.57 -26.23
N GLU A 192 -15.51 8.95 -25.03
CA GLU A 192 -14.93 10.05 -24.26
C GLU A 192 -13.65 9.67 -23.50
N LEU A 193 -13.36 8.38 -23.34
CA LEU A 193 -12.15 7.89 -22.68
C LEU A 193 -10.92 8.21 -23.52
N LEU A 194 -9.90 8.76 -22.86
CA LEU A 194 -8.65 9.12 -23.49
C LEU A 194 -7.63 7.98 -23.33
N ASP A 195 -6.58 8.00 -24.14
CA ASP A 195 -5.47 7.05 -24.09
C ASP A 195 -5.86 5.55 -24.13
N VAL A 196 -6.99 5.24 -24.75
CA VAL A 196 -7.48 3.85 -24.91
C VAL A 196 -6.47 2.93 -25.60
N LYS A 197 -5.59 3.50 -26.42
CA LYS A 197 -4.48 2.79 -27.07
C LYS A 197 -3.58 2.04 -26.09
N ARG A 198 -3.48 2.48 -24.83
CA ARG A 198 -2.78 1.75 -23.76
C ARG A 198 -3.34 0.33 -23.62
N PHE A 199 -4.65 0.14 -23.69
CA PHE A 199 -5.26 -1.19 -23.60
C PHE A 199 -5.07 -2.05 -24.85
N ALA A 200 -4.75 -1.46 -25.99
CA ALA A 200 -4.40 -2.19 -27.21
C ALA A 200 -2.95 -2.66 -27.23
N ASP A 201 -2.07 -2.07 -26.41
CA ASP A 201 -0.67 -2.46 -26.30
C ASP A 201 -0.52 -3.72 -25.43
N PRO A 202 0.00 -4.84 -25.96
CA PRO A 202 0.26 -6.05 -25.19
C PRO A 202 1.21 -5.82 -24.00
N GLN A 203 2.06 -4.79 -24.04
CA GLN A 203 3.02 -4.48 -22.99
C GLN A 203 2.39 -3.84 -21.75
N THR A 204 1.17 -3.30 -21.85
CA THR A 204 0.47 -2.65 -20.73
C THR A 204 0.26 -3.57 -19.55
N PHE A 205 -0.10 -4.83 -19.80
CA PHE A 205 -0.33 -5.81 -18.74
C PHE A 205 0.87 -6.67 -18.45
N ARG A 206 1.77 -6.84 -19.42
CA ARG A 206 3.01 -7.60 -19.28
C ARG A 206 4.12 -6.91 -20.06
N SER A 207 4.95 -6.15 -19.35
CA SER A 207 6.12 -5.50 -19.95
C SER A 207 7.11 -6.53 -20.51
N SER A 208 7.73 -6.19 -21.64
CA SER A 208 8.78 -7.01 -22.22
C SER A 208 10.06 -6.92 -21.38
N ALA A 209 10.93 -7.93 -21.45
CA ALA A 209 12.23 -7.90 -20.77
C ALA A 209 13.04 -6.65 -21.18
N LEU A 210 13.03 -6.29 -22.47
CA LEU A 210 13.72 -5.11 -23.00
C LEU A 210 13.22 -3.80 -22.35
N THR A 211 11.89 -3.67 -22.20
CA THR A 211 11.24 -2.50 -21.59
C THR A 211 11.58 -2.38 -20.10
N GLN A 212 11.70 -3.52 -19.40
CA GLN A 212 12.11 -3.55 -17.99
C GLN A 212 13.58 -3.16 -17.80
N TYR A 213 14.46 -3.42 -18.78
CA TYR A 213 15.87 -3.01 -18.74
C TYR A 213 16.08 -1.53 -19.14
N ALA A 214 15.23 -0.98 -19.99
CA ALA A 214 15.37 0.39 -20.52
C ALA A 214 14.86 1.50 -19.54
N GLY A 215 14.21 1.14 -18.43
CA GLY A 215 13.69 2.09 -17.45
C GLY A 215 12.77 1.44 -16.41
N ILE A 216 12.15 2.24 -15.53
CA ILE A 216 11.11 1.75 -14.61
C ILE A 216 9.86 1.46 -15.48
N PRO A 217 9.47 0.18 -15.71
CA PRO A 217 8.29 -0.11 -16.51
C PRO A 217 7.06 0.51 -15.86
N GLU A 218 6.19 1.13 -16.66
CA GLU A 218 4.89 1.61 -16.16
C GLU A 218 4.09 0.46 -15.55
N GLU A 219 3.48 0.69 -14.40
CA GLU A 219 2.63 -0.31 -13.76
C GLU A 219 1.34 -0.50 -14.56
N PRO A 220 0.77 -1.72 -14.65
CA PRO A 220 -0.53 -1.93 -15.26
C PRO A 220 -1.60 -1.15 -14.47
N PRO A 221 -2.72 -0.73 -15.10
CA PRO A 221 -3.74 0.11 -14.46
C PRO A 221 -4.23 -0.41 -13.10
N ASN A 222 -4.35 -1.73 -12.93
CA ASN A 222 -4.80 -2.34 -11.68
C ASN A 222 -3.78 -2.17 -10.53
N ALA A 223 -2.49 -2.31 -10.85
CA ALA A 223 -1.40 -2.12 -9.88
C ALA A 223 -1.19 -0.63 -9.59
N GLU A 224 -1.24 0.21 -10.61
CA GLU A 224 -1.18 1.68 -10.49
C GLU A 224 -2.27 2.20 -9.53
N LEU A 225 -3.53 1.81 -9.75
CA LEU A 225 -4.64 2.18 -8.88
C LEU A 225 -4.45 1.64 -7.45
N SER A 226 -3.96 0.40 -7.31
CA SER A 226 -3.63 -0.17 -5.99
C SER A 226 -2.62 0.71 -5.26
N VAL A 227 -1.53 1.10 -5.91
CA VAL A 227 -0.48 1.95 -5.32
C VAL A 227 -1.06 3.27 -4.79
N TYR A 228 -1.89 3.95 -5.58
CA TYR A 228 -2.51 5.21 -5.15
C TYR A 228 -3.48 5.02 -3.98
N LEU A 229 -4.38 4.04 -4.07
CA LEU A 229 -5.34 3.74 -3.00
C LEU A 229 -4.64 3.28 -1.71
N GLY A 230 -3.58 2.49 -1.81
CA GLY A 230 -2.79 2.05 -0.64
C GLY A 230 -2.12 3.22 0.09
N ARG A 231 -1.65 4.24 -0.65
CA ARG A 231 -1.10 5.46 -0.05
C ARG A 231 -2.16 6.24 0.71
N LEU A 232 -3.32 6.49 0.10
CA LEU A 232 -4.43 7.20 0.75
C LEU A 232 -4.98 6.42 1.94
N GLN A 233 -5.10 5.10 1.81
CA GLN A 233 -5.54 4.22 2.89
C GLN A 233 -4.56 4.23 4.06
N SER A 234 -3.25 4.28 3.80
CA SER A 234 -2.24 4.42 4.85
C SER A 234 -2.38 5.72 5.63
N GLN A 235 -2.75 6.83 4.98
CA GLN A 235 -3.03 8.10 5.65
C GLN A 235 -4.28 8.01 6.52
N SER A 236 -5.34 7.36 6.04
CA SER A 236 -6.56 7.09 6.82
C SER A 236 -6.27 6.22 8.05
N ILE A 237 -5.48 5.16 7.90
CA ILE A 237 -5.06 4.29 9.00
C ILE A 237 -4.27 5.08 10.05
N ALA A 238 -3.27 5.87 9.62
CA ALA A 238 -2.50 6.71 10.53
C ALA A 238 -3.39 7.70 11.29
N ARG A 239 -4.37 8.31 10.61
CA ARG A 239 -5.33 9.20 11.26
C ARG A 239 -6.20 8.47 12.29
N GLN A 240 -6.68 7.28 11.97
CA GLN A 240 -7.47 6.46 12.91
C GLN A 240 -6.66 6.12 14.16
N LEU A 241 -5.37 5.78 14.00
CA LEU A 241 -4.45 5.55 15.11
C LEU A 241 -4.28 6.81 15.96
N VAL A 242 -3.92 7.94 15.34
CA VAL A 242 -3.60 9.21 16.02
C VAL A 242 -4.77 9.79 16.81
N ARG A 243 -6.01 9.56 16.37
CA ARG A 243 -7.22 10.05 17.06
C ARG A 243 -7.54 9.29 18.35
N GLN A 244 -6.90 8.15 18.63
CA GLN A 244 -7.20 7.38 19.83
C GLN A 244 -6.56 8.00 21.06
N PRO A 245 -7.26 8.05 22.22
CA PRO A 245 -6.68 8.56 23.46
C PRO A 245 -5.38 7.83 23.86
N ALA A 246 -5.32 6.52 23.63
CA ALA A 246 -4.14 5.70 23.94
C ALA A 246 -2.97 5.89 22.96
N PHE A 247 -3.16 6.60 21.85
CA PHE A 247 -2.09 6.78 20.84
C PHE A 247 -0.82 7.36 21.44
N GLU A 248 -0.92 8.38 22.29
CA GLU A 248 0.24 9.06 22.87
C GLU A 248 1.14 8.11 23.67
N LEU A 249 0.54 7.10 24.32
CA LEU A 249 1.24 6.08 25.10
C LEU A 249 1.98 5.08 24.18
N TYR A 250 1.39 4.73 23.03
CA TYR A 250 1.91 3.71 22.12
C TYR A 250 2.61 4.27 20.87
N ARG A 251 2.69 5.59 20.70
CA ARG A 251 3.15 6.25 19.45
C ARG A 251 4.52 5.78 18.96
N TYR A 252 5.46 5.53 19.87
CA TYR A 252 6.81 5.07 19.51
C TYR A 252 6.82 3.59 19.10
N ALA A 253 6.01 2.75 19.76
CA ALA A 253 5.82 1.36 19.35
C ALA A 253 5.16 1.29 17.97
N LEU A 254 4.08 2.05 17.75
CA LEU A 254 3.36 2.08 16.48
C LEU A 254 4.25 2.54 15.32
N LEU A 255 5.02 3.62 15.51
CA LEU A 255 5.98 4.10 14.51
C LEU A 255 7.08 3.06 14.25
N GLY A 256 7.65 2.49 15.32
CA GLY A 256 8.70 1.47 15.21
C GLY A 256 8.21 0.18 14.55
N LEU A 257 6.96 -0.21 14.73
CA LEU A 257 6.37 -1.40 14.09
C LEU A 257 5.92 -1.13 12.65
N ALA A 258 5.61 0.12 12.31
CA ALA A 258 5.40 0.52 10.92
C ALA A 258 6.71 0.50 10.11
N ASP A 259 7.85 0.65 10.80
CA ASP A 259 9.18 0.51 10.23
C ASP A 259 9.73 -0.89 10.48
N THR A 260 9.52 -1.82 9.55
CA THR A 260 9.86 -3.24 9.72
C THR A 260 11.33 -3.52 10.04
N ALA A 261 12.23 -2.54 9.84
CA ALA A 261 13.64 -2.62 10.21
C ALA A 261 13.91 -2.37 11.71
N CYS A 262 12.97 -1.78 12.46
CA CYS A 262 13.21 -1.41 13.85
C CYS A 262 13.00 -2.55 14.86
N GLY A 263 12.59 -3.75 14.44
CA GLY A 263 12.49 -4.94 15.29
C GLY A 263 11.06 -5.38 15.58
N ARG A 264 10.87 -6.12 16.68
CA ARG A 264 9.61 -6.78 17.04
C ARG A 264 8.93 -6.07 18.23
N LEU A 265 7.66 -6.35 18.46
CA LEU A 265 6.83 -5.79 19.54
C LEU A 265 7.47 -5.95 20.92
N ALA A 266 8.12 -7.09 21.17
CA ALA A 266 8.87 -7.35 22.39
C ALA A 266 9.97 -6.31 22.65
N ASP A 267 10.54 -5.71 21.60
CA ASP A 267 11.57 -4.68 21.73
C ASP A 267 11.02 -3.32 22.17
N PHE A 268 9.72 -3.11 22.03
CA PHE A 268 9.05 -1.85 22.36
C PHE A 268 8.31 -1.92 23.71
N TYR A 269 8.05 -3.11 24.23
CA TYR A 269 7.30 -3.32 25.46
C TYR A 269 8.24 -3.53 26.67
N PRO A 270 7.86 -3.06 27.87
CA PRO A 270 8.48 -3.51 29.12
C PRO A 270 8.24 -5.00 29.34
N ASP A 271 9.16 -5.69 30.03
CA ASP A 271 9.09 -7.14 30.24
C ASP A 271 7.82 -7.61 30.94
N ALA A 272 7.27 -6.81 31.85
CA ALA A 272 6.00 -7.11 32.52
C ALA A 272 4.83 -7.14 31.52
N LEU A 273 4.73 -6.11 30.67
CA LEU A 273 3.69 -6.02 29.65
C LEU A 273 3.87 -7.09 28.55
N TRP A 274 5.11 -7.34 28.13
CA TRP A 274 5.37 -8.38 27.13
C TRP A 274 4.94 -9.77 27.61
N ARG A 275 5.23 -10.11 28.88
CA ARG A 275 4.83 -11.40 29.48
C ARG A 275 3.32 -11.63 29.42
N THR A 276 2.50 -10.60 29.61
CA THR A 276 1.04 -10.74 29.57
C THR A 276 0.49 -10.75 28.14
N GLN A 277 1.15 -10.05 27.21
CA GLN A 277 0.63 -9.87 25.85
C GLN A 277 1.07 -10.94 24.84
N ARG A 278 2.19 -11.64 25.08
CA ARG A 278 2.78 -12.59 24.10
C ARG A 278 1.79 -13.66 23.60
N HIS A 279 0.98 -14.23 24.49
CA HIS A 279 0.02 -15.28 24.12
C HIS A 279 -1.18 -14.71 23.33
N GLY A 280 -1.55 -13.46 23.62
CA GLY A 280 -2.53 -12.72 22.82
C GLY A 280 -2.04 -12.50 21.40
N LEU A 281 -0.78 -12.07 21.25
CA LEU A 281 -0.14 -11.88 19.93
C LEU A 281 -0.06 -13.19 19.14
N GLU A 282 0.35 -14.29 19.76
CA GLU A 282 0.43 -15.61 19.11
C GLU A 282 -0.93 -16.07 18.60
N ARG A 283 -2.00 -15.86 19.37
CA ARG A 283 -3.38 -16.17 18.95
C ARG A 283 -3.80 -15.27 17.80
N PHE A 284 -3.58 -13.97 17.93
CA PHE A 284 -3.90 -12.98 16.91
C PHE A 284 -3.22 -13.29 15.56
N ALA A 285 -1.95 -13.70 15.60
CA ALA A 285 -1.20 -14.10 14.41
C ALA A 285 -1.80 -15.34 13.72
N ARG A 286 -2.18 -16.37 14.49
CA ARG A 286 -2.84 -17.58 13.95
C ARG A 286 -4.19 -17.25 13.31
N ASP A 287 -5.02 -16.47 13.99
CA ASP A 287 -6.36 -16.09 13.49
C ASP A 287 -6.24 -15.22 12.22
N THR A 288 -5.25 -14.31 12.20
CA THR A 288 -4.92 -13.50 11.02
C THR A 288 -4.52 -14.38 9.83
N ALA A 289 -3.60 -15.33 10.04
CA ALA A 289 -3.13 -16.23 8.98
C ALA A 289 -4.25 -17.10 8.41
N ALA A 290 -5.09 -17.69 9.28
CA ALA A 290 -6.22 -18.51 8.84
C ALA A 290 -7.22 -17.71 7.99
N THR A 291 -7.48 -16.46 8.39
CA THR A 291 -8.36 -15.55 7.68
C THR A 291 -7.81 -15.15 6.31
N ASN A 292 -6.52 -14.81 6.24
CA ASN A 292 -5.85 -14.46 4.98
C ASN A 292 -5.78 -15.65 4.02
N ALA A 293 -5.52 -16.86 4.53
CA ALA A 293 -5.54 -18.08 3.71
C ALA A 293 -6.91 -18.33 3.08
N ARG A 294 -8.00 -18.13 3.84
CA ARG A 294 -9.36 -18.23 3.31
C ARG A 294 -9.64 -17.18 2.23
N GLN A 295 -9.20 -15.94 2.44
CA GLN A 295 -9.32 -14.87 1.45
C GLN A 295 -8.58 -15.22 0.16
N ALA A 296 -7.34 -15.68 0.26
CA ALA A 296 -6.53 -16.11 -0.88
C ALA A 296 -7.21 -17.22 -1.68
N GLN A 297 -7.81 -18.22 -1.00
CA GLN A 297 -8.57 -19.30 -1.66
C GLN A 297 -9.79 -18.76 -2.42
N LEU A 298 -10.62 -17.92 -1.79
CA LEU A 298 -11.80 -17.33 -2.42
C LEU A 298 -11.41 -16.49 -3.65
N LYS A 299 -10.33 -15.73 -3.53
CA LYS A 299 -9.78 -14.90 -4.59
C LYS A 299 -9.24 -15.72 -5.76
N ALA A 300 -8.48 -16.77 -5.47
CA ALA A 300 -7.95 -17.68 -6.49
C ALA A 300 -9.08 -18.41 -7.24
N ALA A 301 -10.13 -18.86 -6.53
CA ALA A 301 -11.29 -19.48 -7.15
C ALA A 301 -11.99 -18.55 -8.16
N ARG A 302 -12.09 -17.25 -7.85
CA ARG A 302 -12.65 -16.25 -8.77
C ARG A 302 -11.79 -16.04 -10.02
N ALA A 303 -10.47 -15.93 -9.84
CA ALA A 303 -9.55 -15.83 -10.98
C ALA A 303 -9.61 -17.08 -11.87
N ALA A 304 -9.73 -18.27 -11.28
CA ALA A 304 -9.85 -19.52 -12.03
C ALA A 304 -11.15 -19.61 -12.84
N SER A 305 -12.29 -19.13 -12.29
CA SER A 305 -13.56 -19.03 -13.04
C SER A 305 -13.50 -18.05 -14.24
N GLY A 306 -12.47 -17.19 -14.30
CA GLY A 306 -12.14 -16.34 -15.45
C GLY A 306 -11.53 -17.08 -16.65
N GLY A 307 -11.19 -18.37 -16.51
CA GLY A 307 -10.51 -19.17 -17.55
C GLY A 307 -8.99 -19.06 -17.52
N GLY A 308 -8.40 -18.57 -16.41
CA GLY A 308 -6.97 -18.58 -16.17
C GLY A 308 -6.49 -19.84 -15.45
N ALA A 309 -5.30 -20.35 -15.81
CA ALA A 309 -4.61 -21.35 -15.01
C ALA A 309 -4.31 -20.80 -13.60
N ALA A 310 -4.39 -21.67 -12.58
CA ALA A 310 -4.05 -21.32 -11.20
C ALA A 310 -2.65 -20.70 -11.15
N VAL A 311 -2.57 -19.42 -10.83
CA VAL A 311 -1.30 -18.76 -10.56
C VAL A 311 -0.95 -19.13 -9.14
N ALA A 312 0.13 -19.89 -8.96
CA ALA A 312 0.80 -19.94 -7.66
C ALA A 312 1.06 -18.50 -7.27
N ALA A 313 0.56 -18.08 -6.11
CA ALA A 313 0.83 -16.77 -5.56
C ALA A 313 2.34 -16.65 -5.41
N ASP A 314 3.00 -16.12 -6.44
CA ASP A 314 4.42 -15.81 -6.37
C ASP A 314 4.53 -14.75 -5.29
N GLY A 315 5.32 -15.05 -4.27
CA GLY A 315 5.27 -14.51 -2.91
C GLY A 315 5.49 -13.00 -2.82
N GLY A 316 4.53 -12.23 -3.31
CA GLY A 316 4.45 -10.79 -3.18
C GLY A 316 4.37 -10.44 -1.72
N THR A 317 5.50 -9.97 -1.21
CA THR A 317 5.77 -9.48 0.15
C THR A 317 4.57 -8.83 0.85
N SER A 318 3.75 -9.64 1.54
CA SER A 318 2.93 -9.18 2.67
C SER A 318 2.14 -10.36 3.23
N ASP A 319 2.68 -11.04 4.23
CA ASP A 319 1.84 -11.89 5.08
C ASP A 319 1.85 -11.48 6.56
N ASN A 320 2.76 -10.59 6.97
CA ASN A 320 2.90 -10.26 8.41
C ASN A 320 3.48 -8.88 8.76
N SER A 321 3.79 -8.01 7.79
CA SER A 321 4.51 -6.75 8.06
C SER A 321 3.77 -5.83 9.04
N LEU A 322 2.44 -5.76 8.94
CA LEU A 322 1.61 -4.95 9.84
C LEU A 322 0.99 -5.74 10.99
N MET A 323 1.22 -7.05 11.11
CA MET A 323 0.50 -7.90 12.09
C MET A 323 0.72 -7.42 13.53
N GLN A 324 1.96 -7.09 13.88
CA GLN A 324 2.28 -6.61 15.23
C GLN A 324 1.73 -5.21 15.49
N LEU A 325 1.77 -4.31 14.49
CA LEU A 325 1.16 -2.99 14.59
C LEU A 325 -0.36 -3.10 14.78
N ARG A 326 -1.01 -3.97 14.02
CA ARG A 326 -2.46 -4.24 14.13
C ARG A 326 -2.80 -4.81 15.51
N PHE A 327 -2.00 -5.74 16.02
CA PHE A 327 -2.20 -6.25 17.37
C PHE A 327 -2.22 -5.12 18.40
N VAL A 328 -1.28 -4.16 18.34
CA VAL A 328 -1.30 -2.98 19.22
C VAL A 328 -2.57 -2.15 18.99
N ALA A 329 -2.95 -1.92 17.74
CA ALA A 329 -4.16 -1.16 17.39
C ALA A 329 -5.43 -1.79 17.97
N GLU A 330 -5.59 -3.11 17.89
CA GLU A 330 -6.78 -3.80 18.40
C GLU A 330 -6.75 -3.93 19.93
N SER A 331 -5.62 -4.40 20.48
CA SER A 331 -5.52 -4.75 21.90
C SER A 331 -5.38 -3.54 22.82
N ALA A 332 -4.74 -2.47 22.36
CA ALA A 332 -4.42 -1.31 23.20
C ALA A 332 -5.17 -0.04 22.79
N LEU A 333 -5.54 0.10 21.51
CA LEU A 333 -6.24 1.28 21.01
C LEU A 333 -7.72 1.01 20.71
N GLY A 334 -8.18 -0.24 20.79
CA GLY A 334 -9.58 -0.60 20.56
C GLY A 334 -10.05 -0.41 19.10
N ILE A 335 -9.12 -0.36 18.14
CA ILE A 335 -9.45 -0.18 16.72
C ILE A 335 -9.60 -1.54 16.05
N ALA A 336 -10.73 -1.76 15.36
CA ALA A 336 -10.89 -2.93 14.48
C ALA A 336 -10.10 -2.73 13.17
N THR A 337 -9.18 -3.64 12.84
CA THR A 337 -8.26 -3.47 11.69
C THR A 337 -8.71 -4.22 10.42
N GLN A 338 -9.84 -4.90 10.48
CA GLN A 338 -10.45 -5.62 9.34
C GLN A 338 -10.89 -4.71 8.17
N ASN A 339 -11.01 -3.40 8.43
CA ASN A 339 -11.37 -2.39 7.42
C ASN A 339 -10.14 -1.58 6.94
N TRP A 340 -8.93 -2.04 7.22
CA TRP A 340 -7.73 -1.36 6.77
C TRP A 340 -7.25 -1.83 5.39
N THR A 341 -7.69 -3.01 4.95
CA THR A 341 -7.31 -3.66 3.68
C THR A 341 -8.06 -3.08 2.47
N LEU A 342 -7.50 -3.24 1.25
CA LEU A 342 -8.22 -3.00 -0.01
C LEU A 342 -9.07 -4.20 -0.46
N ALA A 343 -8.94 -5.35 0.21
CA ALA A 343 -9.59 -6.61 -0.14
C ALA A 343 -11.10 -6.47 -0.34
N LEU A 344 -11.61 -7.19 -1.33
CA LEU A 344 -13.06 -7.24 -1.59
C LEU A 344 -13.83 -7.94 -0.48
N GLU A 345 -13.28 -9.04 0.06
CA GLU A 345 -13.93 -9.76 1.13
C GLU A 345 -13.83 -9.01 2.46
N LYS A 346 -14.86 -9.15 3.28
CA LYS A 346 -14.88 -8.57 4.62
C LYS A 346 -14.12 -9.45 5.60
N GLY A 347 -13.67 -8.83 6.69
CA GLY A 347 -13.07 -9.57 7.80
C GLY A 347 -11.74 -10.20 7.40
N THR A 348 -10.99 -9.59 6.50
CA THR A 348 -9.66 -10.03 6.07
C THR A 348 -8.61 -8.99 6.37
N TYR A 349 -7.35 -9.42 6.36
CA TYR A 349 -6.18 -8.70 6.80
C TYR A 349 -5.06 -8.79 5.77
N ASP A 350 -5.45 -8.99 4.52
CA ASP A 350 -4.56 -9.01 3.39
C ASP A 350 -4.17 -7.55 3.05
N PHE A 351 -2.91 -7.20 3.27
CA PHE A 351 -2.35 -5.90 2.92
C PHE A 351 -1.39 -5.99 1.74
N THR A 352 -1.49 -7.05 0.94
CA THR A 352 -0.59 -7.21 -0.20
C THR A 352 -0.81 -6.09 -1.21
N MET A 353 0.29 -5.41 -1.54
CA MET A 353 0.34 -4.29 -2.47
C MET A 353 1.47 -4.53 -3.48
N PRO A 354 1.40 -3.94 -4.69
CA PRO A 354 2.57 -3.82 -5.54
C PRO A 354 3.71 -3.12 -4.78
N SER A 355 4.97 -3.39 -5.15
CA SER A 355 6.13 -2.77 -4.50
C SER A 355 6.01 -1.24 -4.49
N LEU A 356 6.07 -0.65 -3.30
CA LEU A 356 6.09 0.80 -3.11
C LEU A 356 7.53 1.24 -2.82
N PRO A 357 8.04 2.30 -3.46
CA PRO A 357 9.34 2.89 -3.11
C PRO A 357 9.40 3.40 -1.66
N ALA A 358 8.24 3.68 -1.07
CA ALA A 358 8.05 4.26 0.24
C ALA A 358 7.15 3.36 1.11
N GLN A 359 7.28 3.47 2.43
CA GLN A 359 6.34 2.89 3.40
C GLN A 359 5.37 3.99 3.86
N PRO A 360 4.26 4.24 3.16
CA PRO A 360 3.41 5.42 3.39
C PRO A 360 2.82 5.50 4.79
N LEU A 361 2.50 4.36 5.42
CA LEU A 361 2.04 4.34 6.81
C LEU A 361 3.13 4.82 7.77
N ARG A 362 4.37 4.33 7.61
CA ARG A 362 5.53 4.75 8.39
C ARG A 362 5.76 6.26 8.25
N GLU A 363 5.74 6.79 7.03
CA GLU A 363 5.96 8.22 6.76
C GLU A 363 4.89 9.10 7.42
N THR A 364 3.63 8.68 7.36
CA THR A 364 2.54 9.43 7.97
C THR A 364 2.66 9.41 9.50
N LEU A 365 2.95 8.24 10.11
CA LEU A 365 3.18 8.15 11.54
C LEU A 365 4.44 8.91 11.99
N LEU A 366 5.50 8.88 11.18
CA LEU A 366 6.73 9.60 11.45
C LEU A 366 6.47 11.10 11.54
N ALA A 367 5.74 11.68 10.58
CA ALA A 367 5.38 13.08 10.60
C ALA A 367 4.62 13.48 11.88
N GLU A 368 3.67 12.65 12.31
CA GLU A 368 2.86 12.88 13.51
C GLU A 368 3.67 12.79 14.81
N VAL A 369 4.54 11.79 14.93
CA VAL A 369 5.41 11.64 16.11
C VAL A 369 6.48 12.73 16.13
N ALA A 370 7.08 13.04 14.97
CA ALA A 370 8.10 14.07 14.81
C ALA A 370 7.58 15.50 15.01
N ALA A 371 6.26 15.72 14.96
CA ALA A 371 5.66 16.99 15.33
C ALA A 371 5.67 17.21 16.86
N ARG A 372 5.71 16.13 17.65
CA ARG A 372 5.69 16.13 19.12
C ARG A 372 7.04 15.83 19.75
N ASP A 373 7.96 15.25 18.97
CA ASP A 373 9.30 14.85 19.40
C ASP A 373 10.32 15.15 18.30
N ALA A 374 11.02 16.28 18.40
CA ALA A 374 12.00 16.71 17.41
C ALA A 374 13.18 15.73 17.25
N ALA A 375 13.56 15.00 18.31
CA ALA A 375 14.64 14.03 18.23
C ALA A 375 14.31 12.87 17.28
N VAL A 376 13.03 12.48 17.18
CA VAL A 376 12.57 11.47 16.20
C VAL A 376 12.80 11.97 14.79
N ARG A 377 12.54 13.26 14.51
CA ARG A 377 12.79 13.87 13.21
C ARG A 377 14.26 13.75 12.82
N ASP A 378 15.14 14.25 13.68
CA ASP A 378 16.56 14.34 13.41
C ASP A 378 17.17 12.95 13.25
N LEU A 379 16.84 12.02 14.16
CA LEU A 379 17.34 10.66 14.09
C LEU A 379 16.85 9.91 12.85
N SER A 380 15.62 10.17 12.39
CA SER A 380 15.07 9.51 11.19
C SER A 380 15.81 9.86 9.91
N LEU A 381 16.46 11.04 9.84
CA LEU A 381 17.25 11.49 8.68
C LEU A 381 18.54 10.68 8.50
N TYR A 382 19.07 10.14 9.60
CA TYR A 382 20.32 9.37 9.62
C TYR A 382 20.08 7.89 9.91
N ARG A 383 18.84 7.41 9.76
CA ARG A 383 18.51 6.02 10.05
C ARG A 383 19.28 5.08 9.13
N THR A 384 19.79 4.00 9.69
CA THR A 384 20.38 2.88 8.94
C THR A 384 19.52 1.63 9.11
N SER A 385 19.66 0.66 8.21
CA SER A 385 18.98 -0.64 8.31
C SER A 385 19.74 -1.65 9.19
N SER A 386 20.62 -1.17 10.09
CA SER A 386 21.50 -2.02 10.90
C SER A 386 20.99 -2.21 12.33
N ASP A 387 21.25 -3.38 12.91
CA ASP A 387 21.11 -3.58 14.35
C ASP A 387 21.91 -2.53 15.14
N GLY A 388 21.26 -1.87 16.10
CA GLY A 388 21.85 -0.77 16.86
C GLY A 388 21.66 0.62 16.25
N ASP A 389 20.87 0.75 15.18
CA ASP A 389 20.45 2.05 14.64
C ASP A 389 19.93 2.98 15.76
N ARG A 390 20.41 4.23 15.76
CA ARG A 390 20.13 5.20 16.84
C ARG A 390 18.66 5.59 16.87
N TYR A 391 18.01 5.66 15.71
CA TYR A 391 16.60 5.97 15.58
C TYR A 391 15.75 4.83 16.16
N CYS A 392 15.96 3.58 15.74
CA CYS A 392 15.22 2.44 16.28
C CYS A 392 15.48 2.24 17.78
N SER A 393 16.72 2.41 18.24
CA SER A 393 17.08 2.33 19.67
C SER A 393 16.39 3.42 20.49
N TYR A 394 16.26 4.64 19.93
CA TYR A 394 15.51 5.73 20.55
C TYR A 394 14.02 5.37 20.69
N LEU A 395 13.38 4.89 19.61
CA LEU A 395 11.97 4.49 19.64
C LEU A 395 11.70 3.40 20.69
N LYS A 396 12.52 2.35 20.72
CA LYS A 396 12.43 1.26 21.72
C LYS A 396 12.49 1.79 23.15
N ARG A 397 13.50 2.61 23.46
CA ARG A 397 13.69 3.20 24.79
C ARG A 397 12.52 4.08 25.19
N ARG A 398 12.07 4.98 24.30
CA ARG A 398 10.95 5.89 24.59
C ARG A 398 9.63 5.15 24.75
N SER A 399 9.40 4.11 23.94
CA SER A 399 8.23 3.24 24.07
C SER A 399 8.19 2.55 25.43
N ARG A 400 9.29 1.91 25.86
CA ARG A 400 9.37 1.24 27.17
C ARG A 400 9.18 2.22 28.32
N ALA A 401 9.79 3.39 28.24
CA ALA A 401 9.64 4.43 29.26
C ALA A 401 8.18 4.91 29.37
N ALA A 402 7.50 5.12 28.24
CA ALA A 402 6.10 5.53 28.23
C ALA A 402 5.17 4.44 28.80
N LEU A 403 5.44 3.17 28.51
CA LEU A 403 4.61 2.03 28.89
C LEU A 403 4.91 1.46 30.29
N THR A 404 5.95 1.94 30.96
CA THR A 404 6.23 1.55 32.34
C THR A 404 5.33 2.36 33.28
N PRO A 405 4.50 1.72 34.14
CA PRO A 405 3.69 2.44 35.10
C PRO A 405 4.54 3.35 35.98
N ALA A 406 4.09 4.59 36.23
CA ALA A 406 4.72 5.44 37.24
C ALA A 406 4.47 4.82 38.63
N GLU A 407 5.47 4.84 39.51
CA GLU A 407 5.36 4.28 40.87
C GLU A 407 4.30 5.01 41.73
N ASP A 408 3.89 6.22 41.33
CA ASP A 408 2.87 7.02 41.99
C ASP A 408 1.49 6.90 41.31
N GLY A 409 0.82 5.76 41.48
CA GLY A 409 -0.64 5.61 41.60
C GLY A 409 -1.61 6.26 40.58
N ALA A 410 -1.17 6.86 39.48
CA ALA A 410 -2.02 7.60 38.54
C ALA A 410 -1.91 7.04 37.11
N GLN A 411 -3.00 6.36 36.70
CA GLN A 411 -3.36 6.03 35.31
C GLN A 411 -2.32 5.24 34.50
N GLY A 412 -2.02 4.01 34.94
CA GLY A 412 -1.23 3.05 34.16
C GLY A 412 -2.08 1.86 33.68
N VAL A 413 -2.25 1.76 32.35
CA VAL A 413 -2.83 0.63 31.60
C VAL A 413 -4.31 0.34 31.93
N ILE A 414 -5.21 0.83 31.07
CA ILE A 414 -6.59 0.33 31.03
C ILE A 414 -6.52 -1.16 30.67
N ALA A 415 -6.87 -2.03 31.62
CA ALA A 415 -7.08 -3.44 31.34
C ALA A 415 -8.13 -3.58 30.23
N PRO A 416 -7.95 -4.47 29.25
CA PRO A 416 -8.89 -4.60 28.14
C PRO A 416 -10.31 -4.90 28.64
N ASP A 417 -11.29 -4.28 27.99
CA ASP A 417 -12.71 -4.47 28.24
C ASP A 417 -13.07 -5.98 28.16
N PRO A 418 -13.62 -6.58 29.24
CA PRO A 418 -14.00 -8.00 29.27
C PRO A 418 -15.17 -8.35 28.34
N THR A 419 -15.77 -7.37 27.64
CA THR A 419 -16.82 -7.62 26.64
C THR A 419 -16.29 -7.93 25.23
N SER A 420 -14.97 -7.88 25.01
CA SER A 420 -14.37 -8.42 23.79
C SER A 420 -14.43 -9.96 23.81
N PRO A 421 -14.74 -10.67 22.70
CA PRO A 421 -15.13 -12.10 22.69
C PRO A 421 -14.07 -13.12 23.14
N LEU A 422 -12.95 -12.71 23.74
CA LEU A 422 -11.74 -13.52 23.91
C LEU A 422 -11.37 -13.85 25.36
N ALA A 423 -12.31 -13.83 26.30
CA ALA A 423 -12.05 -14.15 27.71
C ALA A 423 -12.86 -15.35 28.24
N ARG A 424 -12.42 -16.60 27.97
CA ARG A 424 -12.64 -17.76 28.87
C ARG A 424 -11.49 -18.79 28.85
N ALA A 425 -10.78 -18.79 29.99
CA ALA A 425 -9.99 -19.78 30.74
C ALA A 425 -9.44 -21.11 30.14
N GLY A 426 -8.20 -21.43 30.56
CA GLY A 426 -7.62 -22.78 30.67
C GLY A 426 -6.08 -22.76 30.72
N ALA A 427 -5.45 -23.23 31.82
CA ALA A 427 -4.04 -22.99 32.18
C ALA A 427 -3.10 -24.21 32.02
N ALA A 428 -1.82 -23.89 31.71
CA ALA A 428 -0.53 -24.56 32.02
C ALA A 428 -0.10 -25.86 31.29
N PRO A 429 1.22 -26.25 31.29
CA PRO A 429 2.45 -25.57 31.74
C PRO A 429 3.60 -25.48 30.67
N ALA A 430 4.71 -24.86 31.08
CA ALA A 430 5.89 -24.46 30.29
C ALA A 430 7.15 -25.29 30.59
N ILE A 431 8.07 -25.45 29.62
CA ILE A 431 9.54 -25.73 29.74
C ILE A 431 10.16 -25.35 28.37
N GLY A 432 11.34 -24.75 28.15
CA GLY A 432 12.44 -24.25 28.97
C GLY A 432 13.43 -23.52 28.04
N ALA A 433 14.18 -22.56 28.58
CA ALA A 433 15.15 -21.73 27.88
C ALA A 433 16.49 -22.45 27.69
N LEU A 434 17.25 -22.13 26.64
CA LEU A 434 18.71 -22.14 26.68
C LEU A 434 19.27 -21.10 25.69
N ALA A 435 20.11 -20.22 26.24
CA ALA A 435 20.99 -19.30 25.53
C ALA A 435 22.33 -20.00 25.22
N ASN A 436 23.03 -19.57 24.16
CA ASN A 436 24.48 -19.38 24.17
C ASN A 436 24.94 -18.63 22.90
N ALA A 437 25.85 -17.67 23.09
CA ALA A 437 26.59 -16.95 22.07
C ALA A 437 28.07 -17.43 22.07
N PRO A 438 28.84 -17.19 20.99
CA PRO A 438 29.60 -18.26 20.33
C PRO A 438 31.11 -18.27 20.57
N ALA A 439 31.72 -19.42 20.26
CA ALA A 439 33.14 -19.56 19.95
C ALA A 439 33.40 -19.22 18.47
N ALA A 440 34.61 -18.71 18.17
CA ALA A 440 35.03 -18.29 16.83
C ALA A 440 34.83 -19.40 15.79
N ALA A 441 33.80 -19.26 14.96
CA ALA A 441 33.51 -20.16 13.85
C ALA A 441 34.27 -19.71 12.60
N SER A 442 34.85 -20.68 11.90
CA SER A 442 35.27 -20.51 10.51
C SER A 442 34.10 -19.96 9.68
N ILE A 443 34.34 -18.87 8.94
CA ILE A 443 33.33 -18.28 8.05
C ILE A 443 33.03 -19.28 6.93
N THR A 444 31.98 -20.07 7.11
CA THR A 444 31.58 -21.10 6.15
C THR A 444 30.82 -20.45 5.00
N ARG A 445 31.20 -20.77 3.77
CA ARG A 445 30.61 -20.18 2.56
C ARG A 445 29.22 -20.81 2.28
N PRO A 446 28.13 -20.00 2.21
CA PRO A 446 26.81 -20.52 1.88
C PRO A 446 26.72 -21.04 0.44
N ALA A 447 25.95 -22.11 0.21
CA ALA A 447 25.72 -22.64 -1.14
C ALA A 447 25.00 -21.62 -2.04
N ALA A 448 24.07 -20.84 -1.49
CA ALA A 448 23.32 -19.80 -2.20
C ALA A 448 24.22 -18.67 -2.73
N LEU A 449 25.45 -18.51 -2.25
CA LEU A 449 26.38 -17.49 -2.72
C LEU A 449 26.76 -17.68 -4.20
N GLN A 450 26.69 -18.92 -4.70
CA GLN A 450 26.95 -19.20 -6.12
C GLN A 450 25.97 -18.44 -7.04
N LEU A 451 24.74 -18.19 -6.59
CA LEU A 451 23.76 -17.40 -7.34
C LEU A 451 24.23 -15.96 -7.55
N CYS A 452 24.92 -15.39 -6.56
CA CYS A 452 25.51 -14.05 -6.65
C CYS A 452 26.70 -14.05 -7.62
N VAL A 453 27.59 -15.04 -7.52
CA VAL A 453 28.78 -15.18 -8.38
C VAL A 453 28.39 -15.24 -9.86
N ASN A 454 27.37 -16.02 -10.19
CA ASN A 454 26.92 -16.23 -11.57
C ASN A 454 26.48 -14.93 -12.29
N CYS A 455 26.03 -13.92 -11.55
CA CYS A 455 25.58 -12.66 -12.13
C CYS A 455 26.61 -11.52 -12.00
N HIS A 456 27.38 -11.51 -10.91
CA HIS A 456 28.24 -10.38 -10.54
C HIS A 456 29.71 -10.54 -10.92
N GLU A 457 30.12 -11.70 -11.42
CA GLU A 457 31.50 -11.91 -11.91
C GLU A 457 31.55 -12.34 -13.38
N THR A 458 30.55 -13.11 -13.81
CA THR A 458 30.47 -13.63 -15.18
C THR A 458 29.23 -13.14 -15.94
N GLY A 459 28.36 -12.37 -15.29
CA GLY A 459 27.06 -11.97 -15.81
C GLY A 459 26.89 -10.47 -16.06
N VAL A 460 25.64 -10.04 -16.09
CA VAL A 460 25.21 -8.67 -16.48
C VAL A 460 25.13 -7.67 -15.32
N ALA A 461 25.37 -8.12 -14.08
CA ALA A 461 25.23 -7.27 -12.88
C ALA A 461 26.51 -6.48 -12.59
N PRO A 462 26.45 -5.40 -11.78
CA PRO A 462 27.64 -4.66 -11.36
C PRO A 462 28.68 -5.58 -10.72
N GLN A 463 29.94 -5.41 -11.11
CA GLN A 463 31.01 -6.33 -10.72
C GLN A 463 31.24 -6.30 -9.20
N VAL A 464 31.09 -7.45 -8.54
CA VAL A 464 31.30 -7.67 -7.10
C VAL A 464 31.97 -9.04 -6.90
N PRO A 465 33.14 -9.12 -6.23
CA PRO A 465 33.95 -10.34 -6.19
C PRO A 465 33.46 -11.36 -5.16
N PHE A 466 32.22 -11.82 -5.28
CA PHE A 466 31.61 -12.81 -4.37
C PHE A 466 32.38 -14.14 -4.26
N SER A 467 33.15 -14.52 -5.28
CA SER A 467 34.01 -15.71 -5.35
C SER A 467 35.33 -15.54 -4.58
N SER A 468 35.72 -14.30 -4.23
CA SER A 468 36.94 -13.99 -3.49
C SER A 468 36.63 -13.32 -2.15
N PRO A 469 36.55 -14.08 -1.04
CA PRO A 469 36.23 -13.52 0.28
C PRO A 469 37.18 -12.40 0.72
N ALA A 470 38.48 -12.51 0.41
CA ALA A 470 39.48 -11.51 0.74
C ALA A 470 39.26 -10.18 0.00
N GLN A 471 38.94 -10.23 -1.30
CA GLN A 471 38.65 -9.03 -2.10
C GLN A 471 37.28 -8.44 -1.75
N LEU A 472 36.29 -9.29 -1.49
CA LEU A 472 34.97 -8.84 -1.05
C LEU A 472 35.06 -8.11 0.28
N MET A 473 35.77 -8.67 1.26
CA MET A 473 36.00 -8.09 2.58
C MET A 473 36.54 -6.65 2.49
N GLN A 474 37.53 -6.43 1.63
CA GLN A 474 38.11 -5.09 1.40
C GLN A 474 37.11 -4.08 0.82
N GLN A 475 36.03 -4.51 0.17
CA GLN A 475 35.05 -3.62 -0.47
C GLN A 475 33.79 -3.40 0.38
N LEU A 476 33.39 -4.38 1.21
CA LEU A 476 32.10 -4.39 1.90
C LEU A 476 31.80 -3.10 2.66
N ARG A 477 32.79 -2.54 3.37
CA ARG A 477 32.62 -1.34 4.22
C ARG A 477 33.05 -0.03 3.58
N VAL A 478 33.77 -0.06 2.46
CA VAL A 478 34.40 1.15 1.88
C VAL A 478 33.84 1.53 0.52
N ARG A 479 33.28 0.57 -0.22
CA ARG A 479 32.73 0.83 -1.55
C ARG A 479 31.37 1.53 -1.40
N PRO A 480 31.22 2.77 -1.92
CA PRO A 480 29.95 3.48 -1.88
C PRO A 480 28.94 2.83 -2.82
N SER A 481 27.66 2.91 -2.43
CA SER A 481 26.52 2.33 -3.12
C SER A 481 25.28 3.21 -2.93
N ALA A 482 24.16 2.86 -3.58
CA ALA A 482 22.94 3.65 -3.51
C ALA A 482 22.33 3.68 -2.09
N HIS A 483 22.54 2.63 -1.29
CA HIS A 483 21.98 2.51 0.06
C HIS A 483 23.05 2.55 1.17
N GLY A 484 24.21 3.16 0.92
CA GLY A 484 25.30 3.30 1.90
C GLY A 484 26.58 2.62 1.40
N THR A 485 27.13 1.70 2.19
CA THR A 485 28.28 0.89 1.79
C THR A 485 27.84 -0.37 1.05
N LEU A 486 28.76 -1.07 0.39
CA LEU A 486 28.42 -2.30 -0.35
C LEU A 486 27.70 -3.35 0.51
N ILE A 487 28.03 -3.48 1.80
CA ILE A 487 27.30 -4.37 2.72
C ILE A 487 25.85 -3.91 2.93
N ASP A 488 25.60 -2.60 2.96
CA ASP A 488 24.26 -2.05 3.13
C ASP A 488 23.41 -2.26 1.87
N GLU A 489 24.01 -2.09 0.69
CA GLU A 489 23.37 -2.44 -0.58
C GLU A 489 23.02 -3.93 -0.64
N ILE A 490 23.94 -4.82 -0.29
CA ILE A 490 23.69 -6.27 -0.30
C ILE A 490 22.54 -6.63 0.66
N ARG A 491 22.53 -6.08 1.88
CA ARG A 491 21.44 -6.30 2.84
C ARG A 491 20.11 -5.77 2.33
N PHE A 492 20.09 -4.55 1.78
CA PHE A 492 18.90 -3.99 1.18
C PHE A 492 18.34 -4.93 0.10
N ARG A 493 19.20 -5.36 -0.84
CA ARG A 493 18.82 -6.22 -1.97
C ARG A 493 18.35 -7.61 -1.54
N LEU A 494 18.86 -8.16 -0.44
CA LEU A 494 18.39 -9.44 0.13
C LEU A 494 17.09 -9.28 0.94
N SER A 495 16.81 -8.07 1.43
CA SER A 495 15.66 -7.79 2.27
C SER A 495 14.36 -7.67 1.47
N ALA A 496 13.23 -7.99 2.11
CA ALA A 496 11.90 -7.76 1.54
C ALA A 496 11.63 -6.29 1.18
N ALA A 497 12.37 -5.33 1.77
CA ALA A 497 12.23 -3.90 1.51
C ALA A 497 12.70 -3.50 0.10
N ALA A 498 13.51 -4.33 -0.58
CA ALA A 498 13.91 -4.07 -1.95
C ALA A 498 12.77 -4.27 -2.97
N GLY A 499 11.74 -5.06 -2.66
CA GLY A 499 10.62 -5.29 -3.59
C GLY A 499 11.11 -5.73 -4.98
N ALA A 500 10.76 -4.99 -6.04
CA ALA A 500 11.23 -5.26 -7.41
C ALA A 500 12.76 -5.15 -7.61
N GLN A 501 13.47 -4.55 -6.65
CA GLN A 501 14.92 -4.43 -6.63
C GLN A 501 15.61 -5.59 -5.92
N HIS A 502 14.85 -6.56 -5.40
CA HIS A 502 15.35 -7.74 -4.69
C HIS A 502 16.29 -8.56 -5.57
N MET A 503 17.34 -9.11 -4.95
CA MET A 503 18.31 -9.97 -5.60
C MET A 503 18.43 -11.29 -4.84
N PRO A 504 18.59 -12.43 -5.55
CA PRO A 504 18.69 -12.56 -7.01
C PRO A 504 17.35 -12.35 -7.72
N LEU A 505 17.36 -11.60 -8.82
CA LEU A 505 16.14 -11.29 -9.59
C LEU A 505 15.46 -12.56 -10.13
N GLY A 506 14.16 -12.69 -9.91
CA GLY A 506 13.36 -13.81 -10.42
C GLY A 506 13.59 -15.14 -9.71
N LEU A 507 14.30 -15.13 -8.57
CA LEU A 507 14.50 -16.29 -7.71
C LEU A 507 14.10 -15.96 -6.27
N ASN A 508 13.24 -16.78 -5.69
CA ASN A 508 12.90 -16.69 -4.28
C ASN A 508 13.95 -17.48 -3.48
N LEU A 509 14.79 -16.78 -2.72
CA LEU A 509 15.64 -17.41 -1.71
C LEU A 509 14.77 -17.93 -0.57
N SER A 510 15.09 -19.11 -0.04
CA SER A 510 14.48 -19.55 1.22
C SER A 510 14.93 -18.63 2.37
N ASP A 511 14.14 -18.53 3.45
CA ASP A 511 14.54 -17.73 4.62
C ASP A 511 15.88 -18.21 5.19
N ALA A 512 16.12 -19.53 5.19
CA ALA A 512 17.39 -20.12 5.62
C ALA A 512 18.56 -19.72 4.71
N ASP A 513 18.37 -19.70 3.39
CA ASP A 513 19.40 -19.25 2.45
C ASP A 513 19.70 -17.75 2.62
N ARG A 514 18.66 -16.92 2.77
CA ARG A 514 18.81 -15.49 3.03
C ARG A 514 19.58 -15.24 4.32
N GLU A 515 19.16 -15.86 5.43
CA GLU A 515 19.82 -15.72 6.72
C GLU A 515 21.28 -16.20 6.67
N SER A 516 21.57 -17.28 5.94
CA SER A 516 22.94 -17.77 5.75
C SER A 516 23.82 -16.79 4.98
N LEU A 517 23.28 -16.13 3.94
CA LEU A 517 23.98 -15.11 3.17
C LEU A 517 24.22 -13.85 4.00
N GLU A 518 23.19 -13.37 4.70
CA GLU A 518 23.30 -12.21 5.59
C GLU A 518 24.33 -12.43 6.69
N ALA A 519 24.31 -13.60 7.34
CA ALA A 519 25.29 -13.99 8.35
C ALA A 519 26.71 -14.07 7.79
N TYR A 520 26.88 -14.65 6.59
CA TYR A 520 28.18 -14.74 5.92
C TYR A 520 28.77 -13.36 5.61
N PHE A 521 27.99 -12.45 5.02
CA PHE A 521 28.47 -11.10 4.70
C PHE A 521 28.69 -10.25 5.94
N ALA A 522 27.87 -10.41 6.98
CA ALA A 522 28.09 -9.76 8.28
C ALA A 522 29.40 -10.22 8.93
N ALA A 523 29.68 -11.52 8.91
CA ALA A 523 30.92 -12.09 9.43
C ALA A 523 32.14 -11.60 8.64
N LEU A 524 32.09 -11.61 7.30
CA LEU A 524 33.16 -11.07 6.47
C LEU A 524 33.41 -9.59 6.73
N ALA A 525 32.35 -8.79 6.85
CA ALA A 525 32.48 -7.37 7.17
C ALA A 525 33.12 -7.19 8.55
N ALA A 526 32.76 -8.00 9.55
CA ALA A 526 33.32 -7.95 10.90
C ALA A 526 34.81 -8.32 10.97
N SER A 527 35.30 -9.19 10.08
CA SER A 527 36.71 -9.60 9.99
C SER A 527 37.62 -8.59 9.29
N SER A 528 37.08 -7.49 8.75
CA SER A 528 37.83 -6.46 8.01
C SER A 528 38.52 -5.39 8.89
N ASN A 529 38.87 -5.70 10.15
CA ASN A 529 39.63 -4.79 11.01
C ASN A 529 41.13 -5.01 10.88
#